data_AF-A0A839SH25-F1
#
_entry.id   AF-A0A839SH25-F1
#
_cell.length_a   1.000
_cell.length_b   1.000
_cell.length_c   1.000
_cell.angle_alpha   90.00
_cell.angle_beta   90.00
_cell.angle_gamma   90.00
#
_symmetry.space_group_name_H-M   'P 1'
#
loop_
_entity.id
_entity.type
_entity.pdbx_description
1 polymer ?
#
loop_
_entity_poly.entity_id
_entity_poly.type
_entity_poly.pdbx_seq_one_letter_code
_entity_poly.pdbx_strand_id
1 'polypeptide(L)'
;MELNKNKRIVIIFTAIFLGSVLAIYLLDKPNGSIINYLPYINGAVFLMVGIFAFLLTFKFYKPKYKTAEQALRVDNLLKSWGKLGKFGSIFMILFGAYNLIWHDANMYRLSSRVENNKWTEKDREKLLKIYINGLSSKDKKHPQLVVDYSTCSVDMIMKRLTRQQYIDDFALPKDEQNNIFEPIVKDCSDTYHRRVDSADNKQK
;
A
#
# COMPACT_ATOMS: atom_id res chain seq x y z
N MET A 1 -29.10 -3.23 -37.67
CA MET A 1 -28.37 -1.97 -37.36
C MET A 1 -26.95 -2.35 -36.95
N GLU A 2 -25.99 -2.35 -37.89
CA GLU A 2 -24.62 -2.77 -37.60
C GLU A 2 -23.91 -1.75 -36.70
N LEU A 3 -23.56 -2.16 -35.48
CA LEU A 3 -22.72 -1.35 -34.61
C LEU A 3 -21.35 -1.15 -35.27
N ASN A 4 -21.04 0.09 -35.66
CA ASN A 4 -19.75 0.53 -36.20
C ASN A 4 -18.58 -0.07 -35.37
N LYS A 5 -17.60 -0.66 -36.05
CA LYS A 5 -16.41 -1.31 -35.46
C LYS A 5 -15.72 -0.46 -34.39
N ASN A 6 -15.69 0.87 -34.55
CA ASN A 6 -15.11 1.78 -33.56
C ASN A 6 -15.97 1.92 -32.29
N LYS A 7 -17.31 1.87 -32.41
CA LYS A 7 -18.20 1.84 -31.24
C LYS A 7 -18.06 0.54 -30.46
N ARG A 8 -17.85 -0.59 -31.16
CA ARG A 8 -17.57 -1.88 -30.50
C ARG A 8 -16.29 -1.83 -29.68
N ILE A 9 -15.21 -1.25 -30.22
CA ILE A 9 -13.94 -1.11 -29.51
C ILE A 9 -14.09 -0.23 -28.25
N VAL A 10 -14.79 0.91 -28.36
CA VAL A 10 -15.03 1.78 -27.19
C VAL A 10 -15.85 1.05 -26.13
N ILE A 11 -16.93 0.37 -26.52
CA ILE A 11 -17.77 -0.39 -25.59
C ILE A 11 -16.98 -1.51 -24.91
N ILE A 12 -16.12 -2.22 -25.64
CA ILE A 12 -15.25 -3.27 -25.10
C ILE A 12 -14.27 -2.66 -24.09
N PHE A 13 -13.61 -1.55 -24.40
CA PHE A 13 -12.69 -0.90 -23.46
C PHE A 13 -13.42 -0.36 -22.22
N THR A 14 -14.61 0.24 -22.38
CA THR A 14 -15.41 0.71 -21.25
C THR A 14 -15.90 -0.46 -20.38
N ALA A 15 -16.30 -1.57 -21.00
CA ALA A 15 -16.72 -2.78 -20.29
C ALA A 15 -15.56 -3.47 -19.56
N ILE A 16 -14.37 -3.51 -20.17
CA ILE A 16 -13.15 -4.01 -19.51
C ILE A 16 -12.79 -3.11 -18.34
N PHE A 17 -12.82 -1.78 -18.50
CA PHE A 17 -12.52 -0.82 -17.44
C PHE A 17 -13.53 -0.91 -16.28
N LEU A 18 -14.83 -0.93 -16.58
CA LEU A 18 -15.86 -1.11 -15.56
C LEU A 18 -15.77 -2.48 -14.91
N GLY A 19 -15.43 -3.52 -15.68
CA GLY A 19 -15.25 -4.89 -15.19
C GLY A 19 -14.04 -5.04 -14.27
N SER A 20 -12.91 -4.39 -14.57
CA SER A 20 -11.75 -4.38 -13.69
C SER A 20 -11.97 -3.51 -12.45
N VAL A 21 -12.64 -2.36 -12.57
CA VAL A 21 -13.06 -1.55 -11.41
C VAL A 21 -14.03 -2.34 -10.51
N LEU A 22 -14.99 -3.06 -11.10
CA LEU A 22 -15.95 -3.88 -10.37
C LEU A 22 -15.30 -5.13 -9.76
N ALA A 23 -14.37 -5.79 -10.45
CA ALA A 23 -13.63 -6.93 -9.92
C ALA A 23 -12.73 -6.51 -8.74
N ILE A 24 -12.08 -5.34 -8.81
CA ILE A 24 -11.33 -4.76 -7.70
C ILE A 24 -12.26 -4.42 -6.53
N TYR A 25 -13.48 -3.95 -6.80
CA TYR A 25 -14.47 -3.64 -5.77
C TYR A 25 -15.10 -4.91 -5.14
N LEU A 26 -15.21 -6.01 -5.89
CA LEU A 26 -15.87 -7.26 -5.45
C LEU A 26 -14.92 -8.28 -4.84
N LEU A 27 -13.65 -8.32 -5.26
CA LEU A 27 -12.68 -9.30 -4.76
C LEU A 27 -12.07 -8.92 -3.41
N ASP A 28 -12.33 -7.72 -2.88
CA ASP A 28 -11.75 -7.36 -1.58
C ASP A 28 -12.64 -6.38 -0.77
N LYS A 29 -13.20 -6.88 0.34
CA LYS A 29 -13.87 -6.10 1.41
C LYS A 29 -13.68 -6.82 2.75
N PRO A 30 -13.78 -6.15 3.92
CA PRO A 30 -13.86 -4.70 4.19
C PRO A 30 -12.76 -4.23 5.17
N ASN A 31 -12.05 -3.12 4.88
CA ASN A 31 -11.27 -2.24 5.80
C ASN A 31 -10.02 -1.60 5.13
N GLY A 32 -9.85 -1.72 3.81
CA GLY A 32 -8.76 -1.06 3.10
C GLY A 32 -8.92 0.47 3.02
N SER A 33 -7.94 1.22 3.52
CA SER A 33 -7.80 2.66 3.26
C SER A 33 -7.73 2.93 1.76
N ILE A 34 -8.27 4.06 1.28
CA ILE A 34 -8.28 4.46 -0.15
C ILE A 34 -6.87 4.40 -0.80
N ILE A 35 -5.82 4.52 0.04
CA ILE A 35 -4.41 4.45 -0.33
C ILE A 35 -4.02 3.09 -0.94
N ASN A 36 -4.64 1.99 -0.50
CA ASN A 36 -4.35 0.66 -1.04
C ASN A 36 -4.86 0.48 -2.48
N TYR A 37 -5.79 1.33 -2.94
CA TYR A 37 -6.40 1.25 -4.27
C TYR A 37 -5.71 2.17 -5.30
N LEU A 38 -4.93 3.15 -4.83
CA LEU A 38 -4.25 4.12 -5.68
C LEU A 38 -3.27 3.50 -6.70
N PRO A 39 -2.45 2.49 -6.35
CA PRO A 39 -1.60 1.82 -7.34
C PRO A 39 -2.40 1.18 -8.48
N TYR A 40 -3.54 0.57 -8.16
CA TYR A 40 -4.39 -0.11 -9.14
C TYR A 40 -5.11 0.87 -10.06
N ILE A 41 -5.69 1.93 -9.49
CA ILE A 41 -6.36 2.98 -10.27
C ILE A 41 -5.34 3.65 -11.20
N ASN A 42 -4.17 4.03 -10.66
CA ASN A 42 -3.14 4.67 -11.45
C ASN A 42 -2.59 3.73 -12.53
N GLY A 43 -2.28 2.48 -12.18
CA GLY A 43 -1.80 1.46 -13.10
C GLY A 43 -2.78 1.21 -14.25
N ALA A 44 -4.07 1.05 -13.94
CA ALA A 44 -5.11 0.85 -14.95
C ALA A 44 -5.27 2.06 -15.89
N VAL A 45 -5.27 3.28 -15.34
CA VAL A 45 -5.37 4.51 -16.15
C VAL A 45 -4.16 4.65 -17.08
N PHE A 46 -2.93 4.50 -16.55
CA PHE A 46 -1.71 4.58 -17.34
C PHE A 46 -1.65 3.51 -18.43
N LEU A 47 -2.05 2.28 -18.11
CA LEU A 47 -2.09 1.19 -19.08
C LEU A 47 -3.10 1.48 -20.20
N MET A 48 -4.31 1.92 -19.87
CA MET A 48 -5.36 2.21 -20.86
C MET A 48 -4.99 3.39 -21.76
N VAL A 49 -4.51 4.50 -21.17
CA VAL A 49 -4.05 5.68 -21.92
C VAL A 49 -2.84 5.33 -22.78
N GLY A 50 -1.90 4.54 -22.24
CA GLY A 50 -0.72 4.06 -22.95
C GLY A 50 -1.07 3.21 -24.16
N ILE A 51 -1.97 2.22 -24.01
CA ILE A 51 -2.45 1.38 -25.12
C ILE A 51 -3.12 2.24 -26.19
N PHE A 52 -4.00 3.17 -25.79
CA PHE A 52 -4.67 4.05 -26.75
C PHE A 52 -3.68 4.94 -27.51
N ALA A 53 -2.73 5.56 -26.80
CA ALA A 53 -1.67 6.37 -27.41
C ALA A 53 -0.76 5.54 -28.32
N PHE A 54 -0.46 4.29 -27.96
CA PHE A 54 0.32 3.36 -28.77
C PHE A 54 -0.39 3.07 -30.10
N LEU A 55 -1.69 2.73 -30.03
CA LEU A 55 -2.49 2.46 -31.21
C LEU A 55 -2.55 3.66 -32.17
N LEU A 56 -2.60 4.89 -31.64
CA LEU A 56 -2.60 6.11 -32.44
C LEU A 56 -1.22 6.44 -33.03
N THR A 57 -0.17 6.44 -32.21
CA THR A 57 1.19 6.85 -32.62
C THR A 57 1.84 5.86 -33.58
N PHE A 58 1.52 4.56 -33.46
CA PHE A 58 1.92 3.53 -34.42
C PHE A 58 0.95 3.36 -35.60
N LYS A 59 -0.14 4.15 -35.64
CA LYS A 59 -1.16 4.14 -36.71
C LYS A 59 -1.88 2.80 -36.88
N PHE A 60 -1.88 1.93 -35.87
CA PHE A 60 -2.71 0.72 -35.83
C PHE A 60 -4.20 1.06 -35.75
N TYR A 61 -4.54 2.19 -35.12
CA TYR A 61 -5.89 2.73 -35.06
C TYR A 61 -5.94 4.12 -35.69
N LYS A 62 -6.91 4.33 -36.58
CA LYS A 62 -7.19 5.62 -37.21
C LYS A 62 -8.57 6.10 -36.76
N PRO A 63 -8.66 7.17 -35.95
CA PRO A 63 -9.94 7.74 -35.54
C PRO A 63 -10.72 8.22 -36.76
N LYS A 64 -12.05 8.05 -36.73
CA LYS A 64 -12.94 8.71 -37.69
C LYS A 64 -13.28 10.10 -37.14
N TYR A 65 -12.87 11.14 -37.86
CA TYR A 65 -13.17 12.53 -37.50
C TYR A 65 -14.49 12.95 -38.13
N LYS A 66 -15.28 13.76 -37.41
CA LYS A 66 -16.55 14.31 -37.93
C LYS A 66 -16.34 15.57 -38.76
N THR A 67 -15.25 16.31 -38.51
CA THR A 67 -14.90 17.56 -39.19
C THR A 67 -13.45 17.52 -39.67
N ALA A 68 -13.17 18.23 -40.77
CA ALA A 68 -11.82 18.33 -41.35
C ALA A 68 -10.83 19.01 -40.39
N GLU A 69 -11.28 20.01 -39.61
CA GLU A 69 -10.47 20.70 -38.61
C GLU A 69 -10.01 19.77 -37.48
N GLN A 70 -10.88 18.86 -37.02
CA GLN A 70 -10.50 17.86 -36.00
C GLN A 70 -9.45 16.88 -36.54
N ALA A 71 -9.57 16.47 -37.80
CA ALA A 71 -8.58 15.62 -38.43
C ALA A 71 -7.22 16.31 -38.52
N LEU A 72 -7.19 17.57 -38.94
CA LEU A 72 -5.97 18.38 -39.05
C LEU A 72 -5.30 18.58 -37.69
N ARG A 73 -6.08 18.87 -36.64
CA ARG A 73 -5.56 19.12 -35.29
C ARG A 73 -4.89 17.88 -34.71
N VAL A 74 -5.51 16.71 -34.86
CA VAL A 74 -4.95 15.45 -34.34
C VAL A 74 -3.75 14.99 -35.18
N ASP A 75 -3.77 15.18 -36.49
CA ASP A 75 -2.61 14.86 -37.33
C ASP A 75 -1.40 15.75 -37.00
N ASN A 76 -1.61 17.04 -36.75
CA ASN A 76 -0.54 17.96 -36.32
C ASN A 76 0.01 17.59 -34.92
N LEU A 77 -0.85 17.19 -33.98
CA LEU A 77 -0.42 16.69 -32.67
C LEU A 77 0.38 15.38 -32.76
N LEU A 78 -0.07 14.43 -33.57
CA LEU A 78 0.64 13.17 -33.76
C LEU A 78 1.99 13.38 -34.47
N LYS A 79 2.04 14.32 -35.42
CA LYS A 79 3.30 14.74 -36.07
C LYS A 79 4.27 15.39 -35.08
N SER A 80 3.79 16.29 -34.21
CA SER A 80 4.65 16.95 -33.23
C SER A 80 5.15 15.99 -32.15
N TRP A 81 4.35 15.00 -31.76
CA TRP A 81 4.74 13.96 -30.81
C TRP A 81 5.73 12.94 -31.40
N GLY A 82 5.66 12.66 -32.70
CA GLY A 82 6.70 11.95 -33.45
C GLY A 82 7.24 10.69 -32.75
N LYS A 83 8.56 10.62 -32.57
CA LYS A 83 9.24 9.51 -31.88
C LYS A 83 8.99 9.50 -30.36
N LEU A 84 8.90 10.69 -29.74
CA LEU A 84 8.68 10.81 -28.30
C LEU A 84 7.32 10.26 -27.87
N GLY A 85 6.27 10.45 -28.67
CA GLY A 85 4.95 9.88 -28.41
C GLY A 85 4.95 8.35 -28.45
N LYS A 86 5.72 7.76 -29.37
CA LYS A 86 5.87 6.29 -29.44
C LYS A 86 6.55 5.74 -28.19
N PHE A 87 7.70 6.31 -27.82
CA PHE A 87 8.41 5.91 -26.59
C PHE A 87 7.56 6.15 -25.34
N GLY A 88 6.88 7.30 -25.24
CA GLY A 88 6.00 7.64 -24.13
C GLY A 88 4.83 6.65 -24.00
N SER A 89 4.24 6.22 -25.12
CA SER A 89 3.16 5.23 -25.09
C SER A 89 3.62 3.86 -24.57
N ILE A 90 4.80 3.39 -25.00
CA ILE A 90 5.39 2.13 -24.52
C ILE A 90 5.73 2.25 -23.03
N PHE A 91 6.34 3.37 -22.63
CA PHE A 91 6.65 3.64 -21.23
C PHE A 91 5.40 3.63 -20.35
N MET A 92 4.31 4.29 -20.78
CA MET A 92 3.04 4.29 -20.05
C MET A 92 2.44 2.88 -19.91
N ILE A 93 2.54 2.04 -20.95
CA ILE A 93 2.09 0.65 -20.90
C ILE A 93 2.91 -0.14 -19.89
N LEU A 94 4.24 -0.07 -19.98
CA LEU A 94 5.14 -0.81 -19.08
C LEU A 94 4.99 -0.33 -17.64
N PHE A 95 4.91 0.98 -17.41
CA PHE A 95 4.72 1.57 -16.10
C PHE A 95 3.34 1.23 -15.50
N GLY A 96 2.28 1.26 -16.32
CA GLY A 96 0.94 0.85 -15.90
C GLY A 96 0.88 -0.63 -15.54
N ALA A 97 1.45 -1.49 -16.38
CA ALA A 97 1.54 -2.94 -16.13
C ALA A 97 2.39 -3.25 -14.88
N TYR A 98 3.51 -2.56 -14.70
CA TYR A 98 4.36 -2.69 -13.52
C TYR A 98 3.57 -2.37 -12.24
N ASN A 99 2.85 -1.24 -12.20
CA ASN A 99 2.04 -0.88 -11.03
C ASN A 99 0.87 -1.85 -10.75
N LEU A 100 0.38 -2.57 -11.75
CA LEU A 100 -0.68 -3.57 -11.58
C LEU A 100 -0.13 -4.93 -11.09
N ILE A 101 1.07 -5.32 -11.52
CA ILE A 101 1.71 -6.59 -11.15
C ILE A 101 2.45 -6.45 -9.81
N TRP A 102 3.28 -5.42 -9.67
CA TRP A 102 4.07 -5.10 -8.49
C TRP A 102 3.53 -3.83 -7.84
N HIS A 103 2.32 -3.93 -7.28
CA HIS A 103 1.68 -2.82 -6.59
C HIS A 103 2.34 -2.58 -5.23
N ASP A 104 2.82 -1.37 -4.98
CA ASP A 104 3.25 -0.92 -3.65
C ASP A 104 2.36 0.25 -3.20
N ALA A 105 1.44 -0.03 -2.29
CA ALA A 105 0.56 0.98 -1.69
C ALA A 105 1.35 2.02 -0.87
N ASN A 106 2.55 1.68 -0.40
CA ASN A 106 3.37 2.61 0.39
C ASN A 106 3.92 3.76 -0.45
N MET A 107 4.12 3.57 -1.76
CA MET A 107 4.54 4.65 -2.67
C MET A 107 3.53 5.82 -2.74
N TYR A 108 2.25 5.54 -2.45
CA TYR A 108 1.16 6.51 -2.49
C TYR A 108 0.76 7.01 -1.09
N ARG A 109 1.44 6.54 -0.04
CA ARG A 109 1.30 7.13 1.29
C ARG A 109 1.98 8.50 1.25
N LEU A 110 1.19 9.55 1.06
CA LEU A 110 1.58 10.89 1.43
C LEU A 110 1.88 10.87 2.94
N SER A 111 3.16 10.71 3.30
CA SER A 111 3.64 10.94 4.66
C SER A 111 3.44 12.43 4.96
N SER A 112 2.21 12.81 5.28
CA SER A 112 1.79 14.20 5.50
C SER A 112 2.30 14.78 6.82
N ARG A 113 3.30 14.15 7.44
CA ARG A 113 4.19 14.79 8.38
C ARG A 113 5.59 14.36 8.01
N VAL A 114 6.49 15.34 7.91
CA VAL A 114 7.89 15.12 8.27
C VAL A 114 7.84 14.67 9.73
N GLU A 115 7.63 13.37 9.90
CA GLU A 115 7.45 12.77 11.20
C GLU A 115 8.85 12.78 11.80
N ASN A 116 9.02 13.56 12.87
CA ASN A 116 10.26 13.55 13.64
C ASN A 116 10.58 12.07 13.91
N ASN A 117 11.64 11.56 13.28
CA ASN A 117 12.02 10.15 13.35
C ASN A 117 12.50 9.77 14.77
N LYS A 118 12.59 10.76 15.66
CA LYS A 118 12.91 10.63 17.08
C LYS A 118 11.64 10.37 17.88
N TRP A 119 11.74 9.40 18.77
CA TRP A 119 10.74 9.15 19.79
C TRP A 119 10.53 10.35 20.71
N THR A 120 9.28 10.54 21.14
CA THR A 120 8.93 11.47 22.22
C THR A 120 8.40 10.72 23.43
N GLU A 121 8.40 11.36 24.60
CA GLU A 121 7.81 10.76 25.82
C GLU A 121 6.31 10.48 25.65
N LYS A 122 5.61 11.29 24.85
CA LYS A 122 4.19 11.04 24.53
C LYS A 122 3.99 9.75 23.72
N ASP A 123 4.93 9.43 22.82
CA ASP A 123 4.90 8.18 22.06
C ASP A 123 5.11 6.98 22.99
N ARG A 124 6.03 7.12 23.94
CA ARG A 124 6.29 6.12 24.99
C ARG A 124 5.05 5.82 25.81
N GLU A 125 4.42 6.85 26.37
CA GLU A 125 3.19 6.71 27.16
C GLU A 125 2.06 6.04 26.37
N LYS A 126 1.93 6.38 25.10
CA LYS A 126 0.91 5.80 24.22
C LYS A 126 1.17 4.32 23.96
N LEU A 127 2.41 3.94 23.64
CA LEU A 127 2.80 2.55 23.43
C LEU A 127 2.62 1.71 24.70
N LEU A 128 3.09 2.23 25.84
CA LEU A 128 2.91 1.62 27.15
C LEU A 128 1.43 1.29 27.42
N LYS A 129 0.54 2.26 27.20
CA LYS A 129 -0.89 2.06 27.41
C LYS A 129 -1.46 0.96 26.52
N ILE A 130 -1.03 0.88 25.26
CA ILE A 130 -1.46 -0.15 24.32
C ILE A 130 -0.99 -1.54 24.79
N TYR A 131 0.30 -1.67 25.15
CA TYR A 131 0.89 -2.93 25.61
C TYR A 131 0.24 -3.42 26.90
N ILE A 132 0.14 -2.55 27.92
CA ILE A 132 -0.48 -2.88 29.20
C ILE A 132 -1.92 -3.32 28.99
N ASN A 133 -2.73 -2.57 28.22
CA ASN A 133 -4.12 -2.96 27.99
C ASN A 133 -4.24 -4.29 27.23
N GLY A 134 -3.39 -4.50 26.22
CA GLY A 134 -3.36 -5.73 25.44
C GLY A 134 -2.99 -6.95 26.29
N LEU A 135 -1.99 -6.82 27.15
CA LEU A 135 -1.47 -7.92 27.97
C LEU A 135 -2.29 -8.16 29.23
N SER A 136 -2.75 -7.11 29.93
CA SER A 136 -3.61 -7.24 31.11
C SER A 136 -4.96 -7.89 30.79
N SER A 137 -5.40 -7.82 29.53
CA SER A 137 -6.57 -8.58 29.09
C SER A 137 -6.34 -10.10 29.09
N LYS A 138 -5.08 -10.53 28.94
CA LYS A 138 -4.66 -11.93 28.85
C LYS A 138 -4.11 -12.49 30.17
N ASP A 139 -3.34 -11.69 30.91
CA ASP A 139 -2.82 -12.06 32.23
C ASP A 139 -3.36 -11.10 33.30
N LYS A 140 -4.43 -11.55 33.98
CA LYS A 140 -5.08 -10.81 35.07
C LYS A 140 -4.48 -11.15 36.44
N LYS A 141 -3.68 -12.20 36.54
CA LYS A 141 -3.19 -12.73 37.81
C LYS A 141 -2.01 -11.92 38.34
N HIS A 142 -1.18 -11.40 37.43
CA HIS A 142 0.05 -10.69 37.77
C HIS A 142 0.12 -9.28 37.14
N PRO A 143 -0.79 -8.35 37.51
CA PRO A 143 -0.92 -7.05 36.86
C PRO A 143 0.36 -6.21 36.93
N GLN A 144 1.09 -6.27 38.04
CA GLN A 144 2.35 -5.54 38.18
C GLN A 144 3.45 -6.11 37.28
N LEU A 145 3.50 -7.45 37.10
CA LEU A 145 4.47 -8.07 36.19
C LEU A 145 4.16 -7.72 34.73
N VAL A 146 2.89 -7.56 34.38
CA VAL A 146 2.47 -7.07 33.05
C VAL A 146 2.96 -5.64 32.81
N VAL A 147 2.83 -4.76 33.81
CA VAL A 147 3.35 -3.38 33.72
C VAL A 147 4.86 -3.38 33.55
N ASP A 148 5.58 -4.17 34.34
CA ASP A 148 7.04 -4.28 34.28
C ASP A 148 7.52 -4.77 32.89
N TYR A 149 6.89 -5.83 32.38
CA TYR A 149 7.20 -6.39 31.06
C TYR A 149 6.89 -5.41 29.92
N SER A 150 5.73 -4.75 30.00
CA SER A 150 5.32 -3.75 29.00
C SER A 150 6.28 -2.57 28.97
N THR A 151 6.75 -2.13 30.15
CA THR A 151 7.72 -1.04 30.28
C THR A 151 9.06 -1.42 29.67
N CYS A 152 9.60 -2.58 30.04
CA CYS A 152 10.85 -3.09 29.48
C CYS A 152 10.78 -3.22 27.95
N SER A 153 9.68 -3.79 27.44
CA SER A 153 9.50 -4.03 26.00
C SER A 153 9.46 -2.73 25.20
N VAL A 154 8.66 -1.75 25.65
CA VAL A 154 8.56 -0.45 24.99
C VAL A 154 9.89 0.30 25.02
N ASP A 155 10.60 0.29 26.15
CA ASP A 155 11.90 0.94 26.27
C ASP A 155 12.94 0.31 25.34
N MET A 156 12.93 -1.02 25.20
CA MET A 156 13.84 -1.74 24.30
C MET A 156 13.53 -1.46 22.81
N ILE A 157 12.25 -1.41 22.44
CA ILE A 157 11.81 -1.06 21.09
C ILE A 157 12.25 0.37 20.76
N MET A 158 11.98 1.33 21.65
CA MET A 158 12.34 2.73 21.44
C MET A 158 13.85 2.97 21.40
N LYS A 159 14.63 2.13 22.09
CA LYS A 159 16.09 2.18 22.08
C LYS A 159 16.70 1.61 20.80
N ARG A 160 16.09 0.57 20.21
CA ARG A 160 16.65 -0.15 19.06
C ARG A 160 16.14 0.34 17.71
N LEU A 161 14.91 0.84 17.65
CA LEU A 161 14.27 1.25 16.41
C LEU A 161 14.01 2.74 16.42
N THR A 162 14.04 3.38 15.25
CA THR A 162 13.42 4.69 15.10
C THR A 162 11.90 4.56 15.08
N ARG A 163 11.21 5.69 15.23
CA ARG A 163 9.75 5.72 15.16
C ARG A 163 9.25 5.23 13.80
N GLN A 164 9.91 5.63 12.71
CA GLN A 164 9.53 5.20 11.37
C GLN A 164 9.79 3.70 11.16
N GLN A 165 10.96 3.19 11.57
CA GLN A 165 11.26 1.75 11.49
C GLN A 165 10.21 0.92 12.22
N TYR A 166 9.82 1.32 13.44
CA TYR A 166 8.75 0.64 14.16
C TYR A 166 7.43 0.60 13.36
N ILE A 167 7.04 1.70 12.71
CA ILE A 167 5.80 1.77 11.92
C ILE A 167 5.90 0.88 10.68
N ASP A 168 7.04 0.91 10.00
CA ASP A 168 7.28 0.13 8.78
C ASP A 168 7.33 -1.37 9.10
N ASP A 169 8.08 -1.75 10.13
CA ASP A 169 8.23 -3.14 10.58
C ASP A 169 6.91 -3.71 11.10
N PHE A 170 6.08 -2.90 11.78
CA PHE A 170 4.76 -3.32 12.27
C PHE A 170 3.73 -3.51 11.15
N ALA A 171 3.99 -3.01 9.94
CA ALA A 171 3.14 -3.20 8.78
C ALA A 171 3.41 -4.53 8.03
N LEU A 172 4.51 -5.23 8.36
CA LEU A 172 4.89 -6.50 7.75
C LEU A 172 3.94 -7.65 8.14
N PRO A 173 3.96 -8.78 7.43
CA PRO A 173 3.32 -10.03 7.88
C PRO A 173 3.82 -10.47 9.27
N LYS A 174 2.99 -11.23 9.99
CA LYS A 174 3.22 -11.50 11.42
C LYS A 174 4.48 -12.34 11.70
N ASP A 175 4.81 -13.25 10.81
CA ASP A 175 6.05 -14.04 10.85
C ASP A 175 7.29 -13.15 10.69
N GLU A 176 7.25 -12.18 9.79
CA GLU A 176 8.32 -11.20 9.63
C GLU A 176 8.41 -10.24 10.83
N GLN A 177 7.26 -9.79 11.36
CA GLN A 177 7.22 -9.01 12.60
C GLN A 177 7.89 -9.75 13.76
N ASN A 178 7.58 -11.04 13.94
CA ASN A 178 8.13 -11.84 15.03
C ASN A 178 9.66 -11.94 14.93
N ASN A 179 10.21 -12.12 13.72
CA ASN A 179 11.65 -12.18 13.49
C ASN A 179 12.37 -10.88 13.88
N ILE A 180 11.68 -9.74 13.87
CA ILE A 180 12.21 -8.43 14.24
C ILE A 180 12.01 -8.15 15.73
N PHE A 181 10.78 -8.29 16.23
CA PHE A 181 10.42 -7.84 17.57
C PHE A 181 10.79 -8.85 18.66
N GLU A 182 10.68 -10.17 18.43
CA GLU A 182 10.99 -11.18 19.46
C GLU A 182 12.43 -11.05 19.98
N PRO A 183 13.48 -10.91 19.13
CA PRO A 183 14.85 -10.73 19.61
C PRO A 183 15.08 -9.41 20.36
N ILE A 184 14.25 -8.38 20.12
CA ILE A 184 14.35 -7.08 20.80
C ILE A 184 13.85 -7.18 22.24
N VAL A 185 12.75 -7.92 22.45
CA VAL A 185 12.07 -8.01 23.75
C VAL A 185 12.36 -9.31 24.51
N LYS A 186 13.20 -10.19 23.95
CA LYS A 186 13.52 -11.51 24.52
C LYS A 186 13.90 -11.44 25.99
N ASP A 187 14.84 -10.57 26.37
CA ASP A 187 15.30 -10.48 27.77
C ASP A 187 14.17 -10.02 28.72
N CYS A 188 13.29 -9.15 28.24
CA CYS A 188 12.10 -8.71 28.97
C CYS A 188 11.13 -9.89 29.17
N SER A 189 10.91 -10.69 28.11
CA SER A 189 10.03 -11.87 28.13
C SER A 189 10.58 -12.97 29.05
N ASP A 190 11.86 -13.29 28.95
CA ASP A 190 12.52 -14.28 29.82
C ASP A 190 12.43 -13.89 31.30
N THR A 191 12.59 -12.59 31.59
CA THR A 191 12.45 -12.07 32.96
C THR A 191 11.01 -12.14 33.46
N TYR A 192 10.04 -11.82 32.60
CA TYR A 192 8.61 -11.91 32.92
C TYR A 192 8.23 -13.34 33.28
N HIS A 193 8.53 -14.30 32.40
CA HIS A 193 8.20 -15.71 32.62
C HIS A 193 8.80 -16.24 33.92
N ARG A 194 10.09 -15.97 34.17
CA ARG A 194 10.76 -16.37 35.42
C ARG A 194 10.06 -15.82 36.67
N ARG A 195 9.60 -14.56 36.61
CA ARG A 195 8.91 -13.92 37.75
C ARG A 195 7.50 -14.45 37.94
N VAL A 196 6.77 -14.73 36.87
CA VAL A 196 5.45 -15.36 36.91
C VAL A 196 5.57 -16.76 37.53
N ASP A 197 6.51 -17.59 37.06
CA ASP A 197 6.74 -18.93 37.59
C ASP A 197 7.08 -18.90 39.08
N SER A 198 7.94 -17.95 39.49
CA SER A 198 8.28 -17.74 40.90
C SER A 198 7.08 -17.32 41.75
N ALA A 199 6.24 -16.41 41.23
CA ALA A 199 5.05 -15.94 41.92
C ALA A 199 3.99 -17.04 42.08
N ASP A 200 3.79 -17.84 41.03
CA ASP A 200 2.84 -18.95 41.04
C ASP A 200 3.28 -20.10 41.96
N ASN A 201 4.58 -20.38 42.02
CA ASN A 201 5.13 -21.39 42.92
C ASN A 201 5.08 -20.98 44.40
N LYS A 202 5.05 -19.68 44.71
CA LYS A 202 4.88 -19.17 46.08
C LYS A 202 3.43 -19.16 46.57
N GLN A 203 2.47 -19.29 45.67
CA GLN A 203 1.03 -19.33 45.98
C GLN A 203 0.48 -20.76 46.12
N LYS A 204 1.31 -21.78 45.88
CA LYS A 204 1.02 -23.19 46.16
C LYS A 204 1.51 -23.55 47.56
#